data_AF-A0A5D3AGJ2-F1
#
_entry.id   AF-A0A5D3AGJ2-F1
#
_cell.length_a   1.000
_cell.length_b   1.000
_cell.length_c   1.000
_cell.angle_alpha   90.00
_cell.angle_beta   90.00
_cell.angle_gamma   90.00
#
_symmetry.space_group_name_H-M   'P 1'
#
loop_
_entity.id
_entity.type
_entity.pdbx_description
1 polymer ?
#
loop_
_entity_poly.entity_id
_entity_poly.type
_entity_poly.pdbx_seq_one_letter_code
_entity_poly.pdbx_strand_id
1 'polypeptide(L)'
;MEGIRKEQKSINEGQRQVRKRMEAIGEECQQLSIETNKVIRQTAVTQIRLAIMFNILKARQDGDIAKASHLTHLLRETMGRA
;
A
#
# COMPACT_ATOMS: atom_id res chain seq x y z
N MET A 1 -1.30 -43.09 34.36
CA MET A 1 -0.31 -42.00 34.27
C MET A 1 0.36 -41.87 32.90
N GLU A 2 0.75 -42.97 32.25
CA GLU A 2 1.55 -42.91 31.01
C GLU A 2 0.79 -42.39 29.78
N GLY A 3 -0.51 -42.71 29.65
CA GLY A 3 -1.38 -42.17 28.60
C GLY A 3 -1.52 -40.64 28.68
N ILE A 4 -1.80 -40.10 29.87
CA ILE A 4 -1.88 -38.65 30.13
C ILE A 4 -0.58 -37.96 29.74
N ARG A 5 0.58 -38.57 30.01
CA ARG A 5 1.89 -38.00 29.64
C ARG A 5 2.12 -37.97 28.13
N LYS A 6 1.64 -38.96 27.38
CA LYS A 6 1.72 -38.99 25.90
C LYS A 6 0.80 -37.94 25.29
N GLU A 7 -0.42 -37.82 25.81
CA GLU A 7 -1.42 -36.86 25.37
C GLU A 7 -0.93 -35.41 25.61
N GLN A 8 -0.38 -35.13 26.79
CA GLN A 8 0.22 -33.83 27.10
C GLN A 8 1.37 -33.46 26.14
N LYS A 9 2.21 -34.42 25.76
CA LYS A 9 3.28 -34.19 24.76
C LYS A 9 2.69 -33.82 23.39
N SER A 10 1.64 -34.53 22.97
CA SER A 10 0.93 -34.25 21.70
C SER A 10 0.31 -32.85 21.71
N ILE A 11 -0.34 -32.45 22.82
CA ILE A 11 -0.92 -31.12 22.99
C ILE A 11 0.17 -30.04 22.91
N ASN A 12 1.29 -30.22 23.62
CA ASN A 12 2.38 -29.24 23.62
C ASN A 12 3.00 -29.08 22.23
N GLU A 13 3.16 -30.17 21.48
CA GLU A 13 3.67 -30.11 20.10
C GLU A 13 2.68 -29.42 19.16
N GLY A 14 1.38 -29.74 19.27
CA GLY A 14 0.32 -29.04 18.53
C GLY A 14 0.31 -27.54 18.81
N GLN A 15 0.39 -27.14 20.09
CA GLN A 15 0.48 -25.74 20.49
C GLN A 15 1.73 -25.05 19.92
N ARG A 16 2.88 -25.72 19.91
CA ARG A 16 4.12 -25.20 19.33
C ARG A 16 3.97 -24.95 17.83
N GLN A 17 3.35 -25.87 17.10
CA GLN A 17 3.09 -25.70 15.67
C GLN A 17 2.12 -24.57 15.39
N VAL A 18 1.05 -24.44 16.18
CA VAL A 18 0.09 -23.33 16.07
C VAL A 18 0.79 -21.98 16.31
N ARG A 19 1.63 -21.86 17.34
CA ARG A 19 2.39 -20.62 17.61
C ARG A 19 3.29 -20.22 16.43
N LYS A 20 4.08 -21.16 15.91
CA LYS A 20 4.96 -20.91 14.76
C LYS A 20 4.17 -20.42 13.53
N ARG A 21 2.99 -21.00 13.28
CA ARG A 21 2.12 -20.56 12.17
C ARG A 21 1.56 -19.16 12.42
N MET A 22 1.14 -18.86 13.64
CA MET A 22 0.65 -17.52 14.00
C MET A 22 1.75 -16.46 13.88
N GLU A 23 2.99 -16.78 14.27
CA GLU A 23 4.15 -15.90 14.10
C GLU A 23 4.39 -15.60 12.62
N ALA A 24 4.44 -16.63 11.76
CA ALA A 24 4.60 -16.45 10.31
C ALA A 24 3.47 -15.63 9.68
N ILE A 25 2.21 -15.88 10.06
CA ILE A 25 1.07 -15.08 9.61
C ILE A 25 1.22 -13.61 10.07
N GLY A 26 1.69 -13.40 11.30
CA GLY A 26 1.94 -12.05 11.82
C GLY A 26 2.97 -11.28 10.99
N GLU A 27 4.08 -11.95 10.62
CA GLU A 27 5.12 -11.40 9.75
C GLU A 27 4.57 -11.06 8.34
N GLU A 28 3.80 -11.98 7.74
CA GLU A 28 3.16 -11.75 6.45
C GLU A 28 2.18 -10.58 6.48
N CYS A 29 1.35 -10.48 7.53
CA CYS A 29 0.44 -9.35 7.74
C CYS A 29 1.17 -8.02 7.86
N GLN A 30 2.30 -7.99 8.57
CA GLN A 30 3.13 -6.79 8.68
C GLN A 30 3.69 -6.38 7.33
N GLN A 31 4.22 -7.34 6.55
CA GLN A 31 4.73 -7.06 5.21
C GLN A 31 3.61 -6.57 4.28
N LEU A 32 2.43 -7.20 4.32
CA LEU A 32 1.27 -6.79 3.54
C LEU A 32 0.83 -5.35 3.88
N SER A 33 0.85 -4.98 5.16
CA SER A 33 0.56 -3.61 5.60
C SER A 33 1.56 -2.61 5.02
N ILE A 34 2.86 -2.93 5.01
CA ILE A 34 3.90 -2.08 4.44
C ILE A 34 3.67 -1.86 2.94
N GLU A 35 3.45 -2.95 2.18
CA GLU A 35 3.23 -2.85 0.73
C GLU A 35 1.92 -2.13 0.40
N THR A 36 0.86 -2.38 1.16
CA THR A 36 -0.42 -1.67 1.00
C THR A 36 -0.24 -0.16 1.20
N ASN A 37 0.51 0.25 2.22
CA ASN A 37 0.79 1.67 2.46
C ASN A 37 1.59 2.32 1.32
N LYS A 38 2.54 1.59 0.71
CA LYS A 38 3.26 2.07 -0.47
C LYS A 38 2.31 2.28 -1.65
N VAL A 39 1.43 1.32 -1.92
CA VAL A 39 0.42 1.42 -2.98
C VAL A 39 -0.54 2.58 -2.73
N ILE A 40 -1.02 2.78 -1.50
CA ILE A 40 -1.89 3.92 -1.14
C ILE A 40 -1.18 5.24 -1.44
N ARG A 41 0.09 5.37 -1.02
CA ARG A 41 0.86 6.60 -1.22
C ARG A 41 1.10 6.89 -2.71
N GLN A 42 1.45 5.87 -3.49
CA GLN A 42 1.61 5.99 -4.94
C GLN A 42 0.28 6.31 -5.64
N THR A 43 -0.82 5.72 -5.18
CA THR A 43 -2.16 5.98 -5.70
C THR A 43 -2.57 7.42 -5.48
N ALA A 44 -2.34 7.97 -4.27
CA ALA A 44 -2.62 9.37 -3.97
C ALA A 44 -1.85 10.33 -4.89
N VAL A 45 -0.55 10.07 -5.10
CA VAL A 45 0.28 10.86 -6.03
C VAL A 45 -0.26 10.77 -7.47
N THR A 46 -0.68 9.58 -7.90
CA THR A 46 -1.25 9.35 -9.23
C THR A 46 -2.57 10.10 -9.40
N GLN A 47 -3.44 10.08 -8.39
CA GLN A 47 -4.71 10.82 -8.40
C GLN A 47 -4.47 12.33 -8.51
N ILE A 48 -3.49 12.88 -7.78
CA ILE A 48 -3.10 14.30 -7.90
C ILE A 48 -2.66 14.62 -9.33
N ARG A 49 -1.79 13.78 -9.92
CA ARG A 49 -1.33 13.97 -11.31
C ARG A 49 -2.49 13.94 -12.30
N LEU A 50 -3.42 12.98 -12.16
CA LEU A 50 -4.61 12.90 -12.99
C LEU A 50 -5.48 14.16 -12.86
N ALA A 51 -5.71 14.64 -11.64
CA ALA A 51 -6.48 15.87 -11.42
C ALA A 51 -5.84 17.09 -12.12
N ILE A 52 -4.50 17.22 -12.06
CA ILE A 52 -3.78 18.26 -12.79
C ILE A 52 -3.96 18.08 -14.30
N MET A 53 -3.81 16.87 -14.82
CA MET A 53 -4.01 16.58 -16.25
C MET A 53 -5.42 16.95 -16.73
N PHE A 54 -6.46 16.61 -15.97
CA PHE A 54 -7.83 17.01 -16.31
C PHE A 54 -8.00 18.53 -16.31
N ASN A 55 -7.42 19.23 -15.33
CA ASN A 55 -7.48 20.70 -15.29
C ASN A 55 -6.72 21.35 -16.46
N ILE A 56 -5.63 20.75 -16.94
CA ILE A 56 -4.95 21.21 -18.17
C ILE A 56 -5.88 21.08 -19.37
N LEU A 57 -6.54 19.94 -19.54
CA LEU A 57 -7.48 19.72 -20.65
C LEU A 57 -8.62 20.74 -20.62
N LYS A 58 -9.18 20.98 -19.43
CA LYS A 58 -10.22 21.99 -19.23
C LYS A 58 -9.73 23.41 -19.58
N ALA A 59 -8.56 23.82 -19.08
CA ALA A 59 -7.99 25.12 -19.39
C ALA A 59 -7.75 25.30 -20.90
N ARG A 60 -7.30 24.24 -21.59
CA ARG A 60 -7.15 24.25 -23.06
C ARG A 60 -8.49 24.38 -23.77
N GLN A 61 -9.51 23.66 -23.31
CA GLN A 61 -10.88 23.75 -23.86
C GLN A 61 -11.45 25.16 -23.68
N ASP A 62 -11.19 25.79 -22.53
CA ASP A 62 -11.65 27.15 -22.20
C ASP A 62 -10.81 28.25 -22.90
N GLY A 63 -9.76 27.89 -23.64
CA GLY A 63 -8.85 28.84 -24.28
C GLY A 63 -7.88 29.57 -23.34
N ASP A 64 -7.81 29.14 -22.06
CA ASP A 64 -6.93 29.71 -21.05
C ASP A 64 -5.51 29.12 -21.15
N ILE A 65 -4.74 29.66 -22.10
CA ILE A 65 -3.38 29.23 -22.40
C ILE A 65 -2.44 29.44 -21.21
N ALA A 66 -2.60 30.54 -20.47
CA ALA A 66 -1.75 30.87 -19.33
C ALA A 66 -1.91 29.82 -18.21
N LYS A 67 -3.15 29.49 -17.87
CA LYS A 67 -3.46 28.44 -16.88
C LYS A 67 -3.02 27.06 -17.35
N ALA A 68 -3.24 26.72 -18.61
CA ALA A 68 -2.79 25.45 -19.17
C ALA A 68 -1.26 25.30 -19.08
N SER A 69 -0.52 26.38 -19.37
CA SER A 69 0.94 26.43 -19.25
C SER A 69 1.40 26.26 -17.79
N HIS A 70 0.80 27.02 -16.87
CA HIS A 70 1.10 26.92 -15.44
C HIS A 70 0.87 25.51 -14.87
N LEU A 71 -0.29 24.92 -15.16
CA LEU A 71 -0.62 23.57 -14.72
C LEU A 71 0.29 22.51 -15.35
N THR A 72 0.75 22.72 -16.59
CA THR A 72 1.73 21.83 -17.24
C THR A 72 3.09 21.89 -16.53
N HIS A 73 3.52 23.07 -16.09
CA HIS A 73 4.72 23.22 -15.26
C HIS A 73 4.56 22.49 -13.92
N LEU A 74 3.43 22.70 -13.24
CA LEU A 74 3.10 22.04 -11.97
C LEU A 74 3.09 20.50 -12.12
N LEU A 75 2.51 19.97 -13.20
CA LEU A 75 2.54 18.54 -13.48
C LEU A 75 3.98 18.03 -13.55
N ARG A 76 4.88 18.74 -14.26
CA ARG A 76 6.29 18.37 -14.37
C ARG A 76 6.98 18.32 -13.02
N GLU A 77 6.74 19.31 -12.15
CA GLU A 77 7.30 19.33 -10.80
C GLU A 77 6.80 18.15 -9.95
N THR A 78 5.51 17.80 -10.06
CA THR A 78 4.94 16.65 -9.34
C THR A 78 5.41 15.29 -9.87
N MET A 79 5.94 15.22 -11.10
CA MET A 79 6.58 14.01 -11.63
C MET A 79 8.00 13.82 -11.10
N GLY A 80 8.74 14.89 -10.81
CA GLY A 80 10.12 14.84 -10.31
C GLY A 80 10.26 14.56 -8.81
N ARG A 81 9.15 14.48 -8.05
CA ARG A 81 9.14 14.26 -6.59
C ARG A 81 8.81 12.80 -6.19
N ALA A 82 9.09 11.83 -7.07
CA ALA A 82 8.78 10.41 -6.86
C ALA A 82 9.82 9.70 -5.99
#